data_AF-A0A7V9PWA7-F1
#
_entry.id   AF-A0A7V9PWA7-F1
#
_cell.length_a   1.000
_cell.length_b   1.000
_cell.length_c   1.000
_cell.angle_alpha   90.00
_cell.angle_beta   90.00
_cell.angle_gamma   90.00
#
_symmetry.space_group_name_H-M   'P 1'
#
loop_
_entity.id
_entity.type
_entity.pdbx_description
1 polymer ?
#
loop_
_entity_poly.entity_id
_entity_poly.type
_entity_poly.pdbx_seq_one_letter_code
_entity_poly.pdbx_strand_id
1 'polypeptide(L)'
;MRELPRKLSTEELSELFEGRTALVERLAEIDDPLDRADEILAALSHEEQREALNAHPAIGAKKLSARSAAEQGAPGDPAILTELAYLNQVYEEKFGFRFVVFVAGRPKREILEVLRERIGRTLEQELDTGCRELVAIARDRWTRT
;
A
#
# COMPACT_ATOMS: atom_id res chain seq x y z
N MET A 1 -12.46 5.76 -17.48
CA MET A 1 -12.08 5.93 -16.07
C MET A 1 -13.36 5.90 -15.27
N ARG A 2 -13.50 4.95 -14.35
CA ARG A 2 -14.71 4.79 -13.52
C ARG A 2 -14.76 5.89 -12.47
N GLU A 3 -15.94 6.47 -12.22
CA GLU A 3 -16.14 7.40 -11.09
C GLU A 3 -16.00 6.68 -9.75
N LEU A 4 -15.60 7.41 -8.70
CA LEU A 4 -15.51 6.84 -7.36
C LEU A 4 -16.90 6.49 -6.82
N PRO A 5 -17.03 5.38 -6.08
CA PRO A 5 -18.31 4.90 -5.61
C PRO A 5 -18.74 5.67 -4.36
N ARG A 6 -20.05 5.97 -4.29
CA ARG A 6 -20.64 6.52 -3.08
C ARG A 6 -20.63 5.54 -1.90
N LYS A 7 -20.72 4.24 -2.17
CA LYS A 7 -20.71 3.17 -1.17
C LYS A 7 -19.92 1.97 -1.68
N LEU A 8 -19.21 1.31 -0.76
CA LEU A 8 -18.54 0.04 -0.99
C LEU A 8 -18.78 -0.87 0.21
N SER A 9 -18.93 -2.18 -0.04
CA SER A 9 -19.01 -3.16 1.03
C SER A 9 -17.63 -3.42 1.66
N THR A 10 -17.63 -4.03 2.86
CA THR A 10 -16.41 -4.47 3.53
C THR A 10 -15.60 -5.42 2.65
N GLU A 11 -16.24 -6.30 1.88
CA GLU A 11 -15.59 -7.22 0.94
C GLU A 11 -14.91 -6.48 -0.20
N GLU A 12 -15.60 -5.54 -0.85
CA GLU A 12 -15.02 -4.73 -1.94
C GLU A 12 -13.82 -3.92 -1.44
N LEU A 13 -13.94 -3.32 -0.26
CA LEU A 13 -12.84 -2.58 0.37
C LEU A 13 -11.69 -3.50 0.78
N SER A 14 -11.98 -4.70 1.29
CA SER A 14 -10.94 -5.70 1.63
C SER A 14 -10.13 -6.09 0.40
N GLU A 15 -10.77 -6.23 -0.77
CA GLU A 15 -10.08 -6.47 -2.03
C GLU A 15 -9.25 -5.26 -2.50
N LEU A 16 -9.76 -4.03 -2.30
CA LEU A 16 -9.06 -2.80 -2.69
C LEU A 16 -7.85 -2.51 -1.80
N PHE A 17 -7.87 -2.89 -0.52
CA PHE A 17 -6.78 -2.67 0.44
C PHE A 17 -5.94 -3.92 0.73
N GLU A 18 -6.24 -5.06 0.09
CA GLU A 18 -5.57 -6.37 0.27
C GLU A 18 -5.66 -6.93 1.71
N GLY A 19 -6.75 -6.61 2.42
CA GLY A 19 -7.03 -7.19 3.72
C GLY A 19 -8.18 -6.52 4.45
N ARG A 20 -8.82 -7.26 5.35
CA ARG A 20 -9.87 -6.76 6.23
C ARG A 20 -9.24 -6.23 7.52
N THR A 21 -9.06 -4.91 7.59
CA THR A 21 -8.39 -4.20 8.71
C THR A 21 -9.34 -3.21 9.37
N ALA A 22 -8.92 -2.60 10.49
CA ALA A 22 -9.69 -1.57 11.17
C ALA A 22 -9.98 -0.34 10.28
N LEU A 23 -9.15 -0.07 9.27
CA LEU A 23 -9.41 0.92 8.22
C LEU A 23 -10.62 0.51 7.37
N VAL A 24 -10.59 -0.72 6.84
CA VAL A 24 -11.64 -1.24 5.95
C VAL A 24 -13.00 -1.27 6.63
N GLU A 25 -13.07 -1.70 7.88
CA GLU A 25 -14.32 -1.70 8.66
C GLU A 25 -14.90 -0.27 8.78
N ARG A 26 -14.06 0.73 9.08
CA ARG A 26 -14.52 2.12 9.20
C ARG A 26 -14.94 2.72 7.87
N LEU A 27 -14.24 2.39 6.78
CA LEU A 27 -14.58 2.86 5.44
C LEU A 27 -15.93 2.29 4.97
N ALA A 28 -16.23 1.04 5.30
CA ALA A 28 -17.50 0.41 4.90
C ALA A 28 -18.75 1.12 5.49
N GLU A 29 -18.59 1.75 6.66
CA GLU A 29 -19.69 2.42 7.35
C GLU A 29 -20.00 3.84 6.83
N ILE A 30 -19.13 4.43 6.01
CA ILE A 30 -19.26 5.83 5.55
C ILE A 30 -19.65 5.95 4.08
N ASP A 31 -20.13 7.13 3.69
CA ASP A 31 -20.29 7.52 2.29
C ASP A 31 -18.93 7.99 1.73
N ASP A 32 -18.75 7.77 0.43
CA ASP A 32 -17.57 8.14 -0.37
C ASP A 32 -16.24 7.61 0.23
N PRO A 33 -16.15 6.29 0.54
CA PRO A 33 -15.05 5.74 1.34
C PRO A 33 -13.67 5.98 0.74
N LEU A 34 -13.53 5.94 -0.59
CA LEU A 34 -12.24 6.16 -1.25
C LEU A 34 -11.84 7.65 -1.28
N ASP A 35 -12.79 8.59 -1.31
CA ASP A 35 -12.49 10.02 -1.21
C ASP A 35 -12.09 10.40 0.22
N ARG A 36 -12.73 9.77 1.21
CA ARG A 36 -12.48 10.03 2.64
C ARG A 36 -11.36 9.18 3.23
N ALA A 37 -10.78 8.26 2.47
CA ALA A 37 -9.79 7.30 2.98
C ALA A 37 -8.58 7.98 3.63
N ASP A 38 -8.04 9.05 3.03
CA ASP A 38 -6.91 9.80 3.60
C ASP A 38 -7.24 10.41 4.97
N GLU A 39 -8.43 10.99 5.12
CA GLU A 39 -8.94 11.57 6.38
C GLU A 39 -9.08 10.49 7.45
N ILE A 40 -9.73 9.38 7.11
CA ILE A 40 -9.96 8.27 8.04
C ILE A 40 -8.63 7.65 8.48
N LEU A 41 -7.71 7.40 7.54
CA LEU A 41 -6.38 6.86 7.85
C LEU A 41 -5.60 7.77 8.80
N ALA A 42 -5.62 9.08 8.59
CA ALA A 42 -4.93 10.04 9.44
C ALA A 42 -5.51 10.10 10.87
N ALA A 43 -6.79 9.75 11.05
CA ALA A 43 -7.45 9.69 12.35
C ALA A 43 -7.25 8.36 13.09
N LEU A 44 -6.70 7.33 12.44
CA LEU A 44 -6.40 6.05 13.06
C LEU A 44 -5.22 6.15 14.03
N SER A 45 -5.18 5.23 14.99
CA SER A 45 -3.96 5.04 15.79
C SER A 45 -2.80 4.56 14.89
N HIS A 46 -1.56 4.83 15.30
CA HIS A 46 -0.40 4.32 14.58
C HIS A 46 -0.40 2.78 14.44
N GLU A 47 -0.97 2.06 15.41
CA GLU A 47 -1.09 0.60 15.34
C GLU A 47 -2.02 0.17 14.20
N GLU A 48 -3.18 0.80 14.07
CA GLU A 48 -4.14 0.52 12.99
C GLU A 48 -3.64 0.98 11.62
N GLN A 49 -2.88 2.08 11.55
CA GLN A 49 -2.19 2.50 10.31
C GLN A 49 -1.17 1.43 9.88
N ARG A 50 -0.37 0.92 10.83
CA ARG A 50 0.58 -0.17 10.56
C ARG A 50 -0.12 -1.46 10.17
N GLU A 51 -1.25 -1.80 10.80
CA GLU A 51 -2.10 -2.93 10.41
C GLU A 51 -2.51 -2.81 8.94
N ALA A 52 -3.02 -1.65 8.51
CA ALA A 52 -3.40 -1.40 7.13
C ALA A 52 -2.24 -1.57 6.15
N LEU A 53 -1.05 -1.05 6.48
CA LEU A 53 0.15 -1.21 5.64
C LEU A 53 0.64 -2.66 5.60
N ASN A 54 0.55 -3.37 6.72
CA ASN A 54 0.97 -4.76 6.85
C ASN A 54 -0.01 -5.76 6.22
N ALA A 55 -1.23 -5.37 5.90
CA ALA A 55 -2.11 -6.17 5.06
C ALA A 55 -1.60 -6.23 3.61
N HIS A 56 -1.00 -5.14 3.13
CA HIS A 56 -0.50 -5.05 1.76
C HIS A 56 0.73 -5.95 1.55
N PRO A 57 0.86 -6.64 0.40
CA PRO A 57 2.07 -7.38 0.09
C PRO A 57 3.25 -6.44 -0.20
N ALA A 58 4.45 -6.86 0.20
CA ALA A 58 5.68 -6.15 -0.09
C ALA A 58 6.02 -6.16 -1.59
N ILE A 59 6.73 -5.12 -2.05
CA ILE A 59 7.29 -5.08 -3.40
C ILE A 59 8.32 -6.20 -3.59
N GLY A 60 8.20 -6.97 -4.67
CA GLY A 60 9.07 -8.10 -4.98
C GLY A 60 8.70 -9.42 -4.28
N ALA A 61 7.58 -9.48 -3.56
CA ALA A 61 7.12 -10.71 -2.93
C ALA A 61 6.75 -11.80 -3.96
N LYS A 62 7.01 -13.07 -3.61
CA LYS A 62 6.79 -14.23 -4.51
C LYS A 62 5.32 -14.68 -4.59
N LYS A 63 4.55 -14.45 -3.52
CA LYS A 63 3.14 -14.83 -3.43
C LYS A 63 2.31 -13.54 -3.41
N LEU A 64 1.61 -13.28 -4.50
CA LEU A 64 0.79 -12.09 -4.70
C LEU A 64 -0.61 -12.50 -5.15
N SER A 65 -1.61 -11.68 -4.83
CA SER A 65 -2.90 -11.72 -5.52
C SER A 65 -2.70 -11.39 -7.02
N ALA A 66 -3.69 -11.70 -7.86
CA ALA A 66 -3.64 -11.35 -9.28
C ALA A 66 -3.49 -9.83 -9.50
N ARG A 67 -4.11 -9.02 -8.64
CA ARG A 67 -4.10 -7.56 -8.68
C ARG A 67 -2.73 -7.00 -8.28
N SER A 68 -2.19 -7.45 -7.15
CA SER A 68 -0.84 -7.10 -6.72
C SER A 68 0.24 -7.56 -7.73
N ALA A 69 0.06 -8.72 -8.36
CA ALA A 69 0.96 -9.17 -9.43
C ALA A 69 0.91 -8.26 -10.66
N ALA A 70 -0.29 -7.80 -11.06
CA ALA A 70 -0.45 -6.87 -12.17
C ALA A 70 0.18 -5.50 -11.87
N GLU A 71 0.03 -4.99 -10.65
CA GLU A 71 0.59 -3.70 -10.22
C GLU A 71 2.11 -3.70 -10.16
N GLN A 72 2.70 -4.77 -9.63
CA GLN A 72 4.16 -4.89 -9.54
C GLN A 72 4.82 -5.27 -10.86
N GLY A 73 4.03 -5.72 -11.85
CA GLY A 73 4.48 -6.15 -13.16
C GLY A 73 5.41 -7.37 -13.14
N ALA A 74 6.02 -7.66 -14.29
CA ALA A 74 6.88 -8.82 -14.48
C ALA A 74 8.04 -8.87 -13.44
N PRO A 75 8.53 -10.08 -13.08
CA PRO A 75 9.67 -10.23 -12.17
C PRO A 75 10.86 -9.35 -12.59
N GLY A 76 11.49 -8.69 -11.61
CA GLY A 76 12.67 -7.87 -11.86
C GLY A 76 13.92 -8.72 -12.09
N ASP A 77 15.02 -8.05 -12.43
CA ASP A 77 16.36 -8.63 -12.39
C ASP A 77 16.60 -9.29 -11.00
N PRO A 78 17.09 -10.55 -10.94
CA PRO A 78 17.41 -11.23 -9.68
C PRO A 78 18.29 -10.42 -8.71
N ALA A 79 19.21 -9.59 -9.22
CA ALA A 79 20.03 -8.72 -8.38
C ALA A 79 19.17 -7.65 -7.70
N ILE A 80 18.27 -7.00 -8.45
CA ILE A 80 17.33 -6.00 -7.93
C ILE A 80 16.35 -6.63 -6.93
N LEU A 81 15.87 -7.84 -7.18
CA LEU A 81 14.99 -8.56 -6.25
C LEU A 81 15.70 -8.91 -4.94
N THR A 82 16.98 -9.31 -5.01
CA THR A 82 17.80 -9.56 -3.83
C THR A 82 17.97 -8.29 -2.99
N GLU A 83 18.26 -7.16 -3.63
CA GLU A 83 18.39 -5.88 -2.94
C GLU A 83 17.07 -5.37 -2.36
N LEU A 84 15.96 -5.51 -3.08
CA LEU A 84 14.63 -5.17 -2.57
C LEU A 84 14.28 -6.01 -1.34
N ALA A 85 14.58 -7.32 -1.36
CA ALA A 85 14.33 -8.19 -0.21
C ALA A 85 15.14 -7.75 1.03
N TYR A 86 16.43 -7.44 0.85
CA TYR A 86 17.28 -6.93 1.91
C TYR A 86 16.76 -5.59 2.47
N LEU A 87 16.44 -4.64 1.61
CA LEU A 87 15.98 -3.33 2.06
C LEU A 87 14.58 -3.35 2.65
N ASN A 88 13.68 -4.24 2.20
CA ASN A 88 12.40 -4.45 2.87
C ASN A 88 12.61 -4.90 4.31
N GLN A 89 13.55 -5.82 4.56
CA GLN A 89 13.88 -6.25 5.92
C GLN A 89 14.42 -5.09 6.77
N VAL A 90 15.38 -4.32 6.25
CA VAL A 90 15.94 -3.14 6.96
C VAL A 90 14.84 -2.10 7.26
N TYR A 91 13.95 -1.88 6.31
CA TYR A 91 12.82 -0.98 6.45
C TYR A 91 11.85 -1.44 7.54
N GLU A 92 11.45 -2.72 7.51
CA GLU A 92 10.53 -3.31 8.49
C GLU A 92 11.14 -3.31 9.90
N GLU A 93 12.45 -3.59 10.03
CA GLU A 93 13.17 -3.51 11.30
C GLU A 93 13.19 -2.07 11.87
N LYS A 94 13.33 -1.05 11.00
CA LYS A 94 13.36 0.35 11.42
C LYS A 94 11.97 0.88 11.80
N PHE A 95 10.97 0.63 10.97
CA PHE A 95 9.66 1.31 11.07
C PHE A 95 8.57 0.45 11.70
N GLY A 96 8.73 -0.87 11.70
CA GLY A 96 7.75 -1.81 12.26
C GLY A 96 6.54 -2.06 11.36
N PHE A 97 6.64 -1.73 10.07
CA PHE A 97 5.61 -2.01 9.07
C PHE A 97 6.22 -2.18 7.67
N ARG A 98 5.46 -2.80 6.75
CA ARG A 98 5.88 -3.06 5.38
C ARG A 98 6.02 -1.78 4.57
N PHE A 99 7.00 -1.78 3.67
CA PHE A 99 7.16 -0.73 2.68
C PHE A 99 6.03 -0.80 1.63
N VAL A 100 5.20 0.24 1.60
CA VAL A 100 4.12 0.41 0.62
C VAL A 100 4.40 1.62 -0.27
N VAL A 101 4.28 1.40 -1.59
CA VAL A 101 4.48 2.40 -2.62
C VAL A 101 3.61 2.10 -3.83
N PHE A 102 2.92 3.11 -4.34
CA PHE A 102 2.14 3.00 -5.57
C PHE A 102 3.08 2.92 -6.77
N VAL A 103 3.26 1.73 -7.33
CA VAL A 103 4.25 1.51 -8.39
C VAL A 103 3.97 2.39 -9.61
N ALA A 104 2.71 2.59 -9.98
CA ALA A 104 2.28 3.44 -11.10
C ALA A 104 3.02 3.15 -12.42
N GLY A 105 3.41 1.89 -12.66
CA GLY A 105 4.16 1.47 -13.85
C GLY A 105 5.68 1.73 -13.79
N ARG A 106 6.21 2.28 -12.68
CA ARG A 106 7.65 2.48 -12.48
C ARG A 106 8.39 1.13 -12.46
N PRO A 107 9.56 1.02 -13.08
CA PRO A 107 10.38 -0.19 -13.02
C PRO A 107 10.89 -0.43 -11.59
N LYS A 108 11.11 -1.70 -11.23
CA LYS A 108 11.59 -2.09 -9.89
C LYS A 108 12.89 -1.41 -9.46
N ARG A 109 13.78 -1.08 -10.42
CA ARG A 109 15.00 -0.31 -10.15
C ARG A 109 14.70 1.09 -9.62
N GLU A 110 13.67 1.76 -10.14
CA GLU A 110 13.26 3.07 -9.61
C GLU A 110 12.61 2.94 -8.23
N ILE A 111 11.80 1.90 -8.03
CA ILE A 111 11.21 1.62 -6.70
C ILE A 111 12.28 1.33 -5.66
N LEU A 112 13.36 0.65 -6.04
CA LEU A 112 14.50 0.41 -5.17
C LEU A 112 15.15 1.71 -4.69
N GLU A 113 15.33 2.71 -5.58
CA GLU A 113 15.86 4.02 -5.17
C GLU A 113 14.89 4.77 -4.24
N VAL A 114 13.58 4.67 -4.49
CA VAL A 114 12.56 5.24 -3.60
C VAL A 114 12.63 4.61 -2.20
N LEU A 115 12.81 3.30 -2.13
CA LEU A 115 12.98 2.59 -0.86
C LEU A 115 14.25 3.06 -0.12
N ARG A 116 15.38 3.20 -0.83
CA ARG A 116 16.64 3.72 -0.25
C ARG A 116 16.47 5.12 0.32
N GLU A 117 15.79 6.00 -0.39
CA GLU A 117 15.49 7.36 0.08
C GLU A 117 14.61 7.32 1.34
N ARG A 118 13.52 6.55 1.30
CA ARG A 118 12.50 6.50 2.36
C ARG A 118 13.01 5.87 3.66
N ILE A 119 14.00 4.98 3.59
CA ILE A 119 14.71 4.50 4.79
C ILE A 119 15.36 5.65 5.56
N GLY A 120 15.70 6.78 4.94
CA GLY A 120 16.27 7.95 5.63
C GLY A 120 15.26 8.79 6.44
N ARG A 121 13.96 8.56 6.30
CA ARG A 121 12.90 9.41 6.89
C ARG A 121 12.66 9.14 8.38
N THR A 122 11.94 10.06 9.02
CA THR A 122 11.39 9.82 10.37
C THR A 122 10.20 8.86 10.30
N LEU A 123 9.84 8.28 11.44
CA LEU A 123 8.70 7.37 11.54
C LEU A 123 7.40 8.06 11.10
N GLU A 124 7.16 9.29 11.55
CA GLU A 124 5.94 10.05 11.28
C GLU A 124 5.80 10.38 9.79
N GLN A 125 6.88 10.83 9.16
CA GLN A 125 6.92 11.11 7.72
C GLN A 125 6.61 9.86 6.90
N GLU A 126 7.18 8.73 7.33
CA GLU A 126 7.09 7.50 6.58
C GLU A 126 5.73 6.81 6.75
N LEU A 127 5.15 6.90 7.94
CA LEU A 127 3.81 6.40 8.22
C LEU A 127 2.77 7.18 7.41
N ASP A 128 2.83 8.51 7.42
CA ASP A 128 1.96 9.37 6.59
C ASP A 128 2.13 9.07 5.09
N THR A 129 3.38 8.96 4.61
CA THR A 129 3.64 8.62 3.20
C THR A 129 3.07 7.26 2.83
N GLY A 130 3.34 6.22 3.62
CA GLY A 130 2.86 4.87 3.36
C GLY A 130 1.34 4.80 3.29
N CYS A 131 0.64 5.52 4.18
CA CYS A 131 -0.82 5.58 4.21
C CYS A 131 -1.39 6.22 2.93
N ARG A 132 -0.81 7.34 2.46
CA ARG A 132 -1.23 7.98 1.20
C ARG A 132 -0.98 7.10 -0.01
N GLU A 133 0.16 6.41 -0.05
CA GLU A 133 0.49 5.46 -1.12
C GLU A 133 -0.52 4.29 -1.15
N LEU A 134 -0.92 3.78 0.02
CA LEU A 134 -1.95 2.74 0.14
C LEU A 134 -3.32 3.21 -0.40
N VAL A 135 -3.74 4.44 -0.07
CA VAL A 135 -4.98 5.02 -0.61
C VAL A 135 -4.91 5.21 -2.12
N ALA A 136 -3.77 5.69 -2.64
CA ALA A 136 -3.56 5.85 -4.07
C ALA A 136 -3.68 4.52 -4.82
N ILE A 137 -3.12 3.44 -4.26
CA ILE A 137 -3.28 2.07 -4.80
C ILE A 137 -4.76 1.67 -4.83
N ALA A 138 -5.50 1.84 -3.73
CA ALA A 138 -6.92 1.48 -3.66
C ALA A 138 -7.77 2.27 -4.70
N ARG A 139 -7.51 3.57 -4.88
CA ARG A 139 -8.17 4.38 -5.91
C ARG A 139 -7.82 3.93 -7.34
N ASP A 140 -6.56 3.62 -7.62
CA ASP A 140 -6.13 3.12 -8.94
C ASP A 140 -6.79 1.78 -9.26
N ARG A 141 -6.85 0.86 -8.29
CA ARG A 141 -7.54 -0.43 -8.40
C ARG A 141 -9.00 -0.26 -8.80
N TRP A 142 -9.71 0.67 -8.17
CA TRP A 142 -11.11 0.94 -8.51
C TRP A 142 -11.27 1.54 -9.90
N THR A 143 -10.49 2.57 -10.22
CA THR A 143 -10.66 3.36 -11.45
C THR A 143 -10.23 2.62 -12.71
N ARG A 144 -9.38 1.59 -12.58
CA ARG A 144 -8.94 0.69 -13.67
C ARG A 144 -9.74 -0.60 -13.79
N THR A 145 -10.70 -0.84 -12.89
CA THR A 145 -11.69 -1.93 -13.05
C THR A 145 -12.79 -1.48 -14.01
#